data_AF-A0A9W5YRL3-F1
#
_entry.id   AF-A0A9W5YRL3-F1
#
_cell.length_a   1.000
_cell.length_b   1.000
_cell.length_c   1.000
_cell.angle_alpha   90.00
_cell.angle_beta   90.00
_cell.angle_gamma   90.00
#
_symmetry.space_group_name_H-M   'P 1'
#
loop_
_entity.id
_entity.type
_entity.pdbx_description
1 polymer ?
#
loop_
_entity_poly.entity_id
_entity_poly.type
_entity_poly.pdbx_seq_one_letter_code
_entity_poly.pdbx_strand_id
1 'polypeptide(L)'
;MVPGFLGKVFATSWKLALKGKPLQVIAVSDIGHFGAEAFLNPDEYKGRAISLAGDDLTFDQFAQVFQQRTGQRIPMTFQFLCFLILAFVKDFGYMYRWFHDEGFQVDIGELRKKHPGLKDFGDWLEQESDFVKR
;
A
#
# COMPACT_ATOMS: atom_id res chain seq x y z
N MET A 1 -5.90 1.59 1.23
CA MET A 1 -6.54 1.34 2.55
C MET A 1 -8.02 1.73 2.42
N VAL A 2 -8.95 1.07 3.10
CA VAL A 2 -10.39 1.43 3.04
C VAL A 2 -11.02 1.40 4.43
N PRO A 3 -12.02 2.25 4.74
CA PRO A 3 -12.79 2.12 5.96
C PRO A 3 -13.47 0.75 6.08
N GLY A 4 -13.73 0.32 7.32
CA GLY A 4 -14.44 -0.92 7.61
C GLY A 4 -13.54 -2.12 7.94
N PHE A 5 -14.13 -3.32 7.95
CA PHE A 5 -13.50 -4.52 8.49
C PHE A 5 -12.29 -4.99 7.68
N LEU A 6 -12.36 -4.95 6.34
CA LEU A 6 -11.24 -5.37 5.49
C LEU A 6 -9.99 -4.51 5.69
N GLY A 7 -10.15 -3.18 5.84
CA GLY A 7 -9.04 -2.28 6.15
C GLY A 7 -8.39 -2.59 7.51
N LYS A 8 -9.21 -2.94 8.51
CA LYS A 8 -8.71 -3.36 9.83
C LYS A 8 -7.94 -4.68 9.77
N VAL A 9 -8.44 -5.66 9.00
CA VAL A 9 -7.74 -6.94 8.78
C VAL A 9 -6.40 -6.70 8.12
N PHE A 10 -6.36 -5.89 7.05
CA PHE A 10 -5.11 -5.54 6.36
C PHE A 10 -4.10 -4.89 7.32
N ALA A 11 -4.49 -3.86 8.07
CA ALA A 11 -3.61 -3.19 9.01
C ALA A 11 -3.07 -4.14 10.09
N THR A 12 -3.94 -4.95 10.71
CA THR A 12 -3.51 -5.93 11.73
C THR A 12 -2.59 -7.00 11.13
N SER A 13 -2.89 -7.52 9.94
CA SER A 13 -2.07 -8.53 9.27
C SER A 13 -0.69 -8.00 8.88
N TRP A 14 -0.59 -6.76 8.40
CA TRP A 14 0.69 -6.08 8.18
C TRP A 14 1.52 -6.07 9.45
N LYS A 15 0.97 -5.57 10.56
CA LYS A 15 1.69 -5.52 11.84
C LYS A 15 2.21 -6.88 12.28
N LEU A 16 1.38 -7.93 12.13
CA LEU A 16 1.72 -9.28 12.59
C LEU A 16 2.73 -9.98 11.69
N ALA A 17 2.54 -9.91 10.37
CA ALA A 17 3.29 -10.71 9.42
C ALA A 17 4.64 -10.07 9.03
N LEU A 18 4.66 -8.74 8.87
CA LEU A 18 5.87 -8.03 8.41
C LEU A 18 6.87 -7.73 9.52
N LYS A 19 6.46 -7.78 10.79
CA LYS A 19 7.35 -7.70 11.96
C LYS A 19 8.37 -6.54 11.90
N GLY A 20 7.92 -5.38 11.42
CA GLY A 20 8.74 -4.17 11.31
C GLY A 20 9.45 -3.99 9.96
N LYS A 21 9.40 -4.97 9.05
CA LYS A 21 9.84 -4.77 7.66
C LYS A 21 8.91 -3.77 6.95
N PRO A 22 9.47 -2.94 6.06
CA PRO A 22 8.67 -2.00 5.29
C PRO A 22 7.89 -2.74 4.19
N LEU A 23 6.82 -2.11 3.71
CA LEU A 23 6.04 -2.58 2.58
C LEU A 23 5.76 -1.41 1.64
N GLN A 24 6.07 -1.64 0.37
CA GLN A 24 5.76 -0.71 -0.69
C GLN A 24 4.27 -0.72 -1.03
N VAL A 25 3.69 0.46 -1.13
CA VAL A 25 2.25 0.65 -1.41
C VAL A 25 2.06 1.66 -2.54
N ILE A 26 0.94 1.55 -3.24
CA ILE A 26 0.59 2.42 -4.37
C ILE A 26 -0.87 2.88 -4.26
N ALA A 27 -1.14 4.13 -4.61
CA ALA A 27 -2.50 4.64 -4.77
C ALA A 27 -3.13 4.06 -6.04
N VAL A 28 -4.38 3.60 -5.94
CA VAL A 28 -5.09 3.01 -7.09
C VAL A 28 -5.26 4.03 -8.23
N SER A 29 -5.40 5.31 -7.91
CA SER A 29 -5.45 6.41 -8.88
C SER A 29 -4.15 6.54 -9.69
N ASP A 30 -2.98 6.33 -9.06
CA ASP A 30 -1.69 6.39 -9.74
C ASP A 30 -1.45 5.16 -10.62
N ILE A 31 -2.01 3.99 -10.28
CA ILE A 31 -2.09 2.85 -11.23
C ILE A 31 -2.87 3.26 -12.48
N GLY A 32 -4.00 3.97 -12.29
CA GLY A 32 -4.78 4.51 -13.39
C GLY A 32 -3.99 5.48 -14.27
N HIS A 33 -3.17 6.36 -13.65
CA HIS A 33 -2.29 7.27 -14.36
C HIS A 33 -1.28 6.53 -15.24
N PHE A 34 -0.48 5.62 -14.67
CA PHE A 34 0.50 4.83 -15.42
C PHE A 34 -0.16 3.92 -16.47
N GLY A 35 -1.36 3.40 -16.18
CA GLY A 35 -2.14 2.64 -17.15
C GLY A 35 -2.53 3.48 -18.37
N ALA A 36 -3.02 4.70 -18.15
CA ALA A 36 -3.33 5.63 -19.23
C ALA A 36 -2.06 6.05 -20.00
N GLU A 37 -0.98 6.35 -19.28
CA GLU A 37 0.31 6.72 -19.86
C GLU A 37 0.86 5.62 -20.78
N ALA A 38 0.75 4.36 -20.37
CA ALA A 38 1.16 3.21 -21.16
C ALA A 38 0.38 3.06 -22.47
N PHE A 39 -0.91 3.40 -22.48
CA PHE A 39 -1.72 3.41 -23.71
C PHE A 39 -1.41 4.60 -24.61
N LEU A 40 -1.11 5.77 -24.05
CA LEU A 40 -0.79 6.97 -24.81
C LEU A 40 0.63 6.96 -25.40
N ASN A 41 1.56 6.23 -24.78
CA ASN A 41 2.97 6.15 -25.19
C ASN A 41 3.40 4.69 -25.46
N PRO A 42 2.77 3.97 -26.40
CA PRO A 42 3.02 2.55 -26.60
C PRO A 42 4.49 2.24 -26.94
N ASP A 43 5.21 3.13 -27.61
CA ASP A 43 6.62 2.92 -27.95
C ASP A 43 7.53 2.79 -26.71
N GLU A 44 7.17 3.43 -25.60
CA GLU A 44 7.92 3.36 -24.34
C GLU A 44 7.52 2.16 -23.47
N TYR A 45 6.25 1.75 -23.55
CA TYR A 45 5.62 0.85 -22.57
C TYR A 45 5.29 -0.56 -23.11
N LYS A 46 5.15 -0.72 -24.43
CA LYS A 46 4.72 -1.99 -25.03
C LYS A 46 5.69 -3.13 -24.72
N GLY A 47 5.13 -4.25 -24.25
CA GLY A 47 5.89 -5.46 -23.93
C GLY A 47 6.71 -5.39 -22.64
N ARG A 48 6.56 -4.32 -21.84
CA ARG A 48 7.25 -4.17 -20.56
C ARG A 48 6.32 -4.49 -19.40
N ALA A 49 6.88 -5.13 -18.37
CA ALA A 49 6.27 -5.19 -17.05
C ALA A 49 6.91 -4.10 -16.19
N ILE A 50 6.08 -3.23 -15.60
CA ILE A 50 6.54 -2.14 -14.75
C ILE A 50 5.88 -2.31 -13.39
N SER A 51 6.72 -2.43 -12.36
CA SER A 51 6.26 -2.46 -10.97
C SER A 51 6.02 -1.04 -10.48
N LEU A 52 4.99 -0.85 -9.65
CA LEU A 52 4.55 0.47 -9.19
C LEU A 52 4.51 0.52 -7.66
N ALA A 53 5.02 1.62 -7.10
CA ALA A 53 4.96 1.97 -5.68
C ALA A 53 5.02 3.49 -5.55
N GLY A 54 4.26 4.05 -4.63
CA GLY A 54 4.25 5.49 -4.30
C GLY A 54 4.90 5.79 -2.95
N ASP A 55 4.93 4.81 -2.05
CA ASP A 55 5.53 4.93 -0.72
C ASP A 55 6.11 3.60 -0.24
N ASP A 56 7.03 3.64 0.73
CA ASP A 56 7.66 2.47 1.36
C ASP A 56 7.77 2.68 2.87
N LEU A 57 6.92 1.98 3.63
CA LEU A 57 6.72 2.28 5.05
C LEU A 57 6.79 1.03 5.90
N THR A 58 7.39 1.12 7.09
CA THR A 58 7.13 0.18 8.16
C THR A 58 5.72 0.38 8.73
N PHE A 59 5.18 -0.61 9.45
CA PHE A 59 3.85 -0.45 10.08
C PHE A 59 3.80 0.76 11.04
N ASP A 60 4.89 1.04 11.75
CA ASP A 60 4.93 2.14 12.71
C ASP A 60 4.92 3.50 12.00
N GLN A 61 5.66 3.64 10.89
CA GLN A 61 5.60 4.83 10.03
C GLN A 61 4.22 5.01 9.42
N PHE A 62 3.63 3.93 8.89
CA PHE A 62 2.27 3.91 8.36
C PHE A 62 1.23 4.36 9.40
N ALA A 63 1.31 3.83 10.62
CA ALA A 63 0.43 4.24 11.72
C ALA A 63 0.65 5.69 12.14
N GLN A 64 1.90 6.16 12.16
CA GLN A 64 2.26 7.54 12.49
C GLN A 64 1.71 8.52 11.46
N VAL A 65 1.95 8.28 10.17
CA VAL A 65 1.43 9.12 9.07
C VAL A 65 -0.10 9.15 9.12
N PHE A 66 -0.75 8.00 9.30
CA PHE A 66 -2.20 7.94 9.46
C PHE A 66 -2.70 8.83 10.61
N GLN A 67 -2.06 8.75 11.78
CA GLN A 67 -2.45 9.55 12.93
C GLN A 67 -2.21 11.05 12.72
N GLN A 68 -1.09 11.42 12.10
CA GLN A 68 -0.78 12.83 11.81
C GLN A 68 -1.79 13.45 10.85
N ARG A 69 -2.22 12.71 9.83
CA ARG A 69 -3.09 13.22 8.75
C ARG A 69 -4.58 13.16 9.11
N THR A 70 -5.00 12.17 9.88
CA THR A 70 -6.43 11.95 10.22
C THR A 70 -6.81 12.35 11.65
N GLY A 71 -5.82 12.58 12.53
CA GLY A 71 -6.03 12.78 13.96
C GLY A 71 -6.46 11.51 14.73
N GLN A 72 -6.59 10.37 14.05
CA GLN A 72 -7.12 9.12 14.61
C GLN A 72 -6.04 8.04 14.65
N ARG A 73 -6.14 7.13 15.62
CA ARG A 73 -5.28 5.93 15.61
C ARG A 73 -5.69 5.03 14.46
N ILE A 74 -4.70 4.35 13.87
CA ILE A 74 -4.97 3.44 12.77
C ILE A 74 -5.94 2.32 13.19
N PRO A 75 -7.06 2.13 12.48
CA PRO A 75 -8.05 1.14 12.88
C PRO A 75 -7.52 -0.28 12.65
N MET A 76 -7.48 -1.07 13.72
CA MET A 76 -7.06 -2.47 13.74
C MET A 76 -8.19 -3.38 14.24
N THR A 77 -8.06 -4.68 13.99
CA THR A 77 -8.94 -5.74 14.52
C THR A 77 -8.16 -6.73 15.40
N PHE A 78 -8.85 -7.73 15.94
CA PHE A 78 -8.30 -8.76 16.82
C PHE A 78 -7.19 -9.57 16.15
N GLN A 79 -6.02 -9.64 16.80
CA GLN A 79 -4.84 -10.34 16.27
C GLN A 79 -5.09 -11.84 16.05
N PHE A 80 -5.82 -12.50 16.96
CA PHE A 80 -6.16 -13.92 16.83
C PHE A 80 -6.95 -14.20 15.54
N LEU A 81 -7.90 -13.33 15.19
CA LEU A 81 -8.67 -13.48 13.95
C LEU A 81 -7.78 -13.34 12.72
N CYS A 82 -6.88 -12.35 12.70
CA CYS A 82 -5.92 -12.18 11.61
C CYS A 82 -4.93 -13.35 11.52
N PHE A 83 -4.52 -13.94 12.64
CA PHE A 83 -3.69 -15.14 12.65
C PHE A 83 -4.41 -16.31 11.97
N LEU A 84 -5.68 -16.54 12.28
CA LEU A 84 -6.50 -17.55 11.60
C LEU A 84 -6.63 -17.24 10.10
N ILE A 85 -6.90 -15.99 9.72
CA ILE A 85 -7.00 -15.61 8.31
C ILE A 85 -5.68 -15.89 7.57
N LEU A 86 -4.54 -15.49 8.13
CA LEU A 86 -3.22 -15.74 7.54
C LEU A 86 -2.89 -17.24 7.44
N ALA A 87 -3.41 -18.06 8.35
CA ALA A 87 -3.18 -19.51 8.35
C ALA A 87 -4.12 -20.28 7.39
N PHE A 88 -5.39 -19.91 7.34
CA PHE A 88 -6.42 -20.66 6.60
C PHE A 88 -6.70 -20.10 5.20
N VAL A 89 -6.47 -18.81 4.96
CA VAL A 89 -6.59 -18.19 3.63
C VAL A 89 -5.21 -18.20 2.96
N LYS A 90 -4.89 -19.32 2.31
CA LYS A 90 -3.55 -19.62 1.79
C LYS A 90 -2.95 -18.50 0.95
N ASP A 91 -3.68 -17.98 -0.03
CA ASP A 91 -3.17 -16.93 -0.93
C ASP A 91 -2.81 -15.65 -0.17
N PHE A 92 -3.64 -15.27 0.81
CA PHE A 92 -3.38 -14.11 1.65
C PHE A 92 -2.18 -14.34 2.57
N GLY A 93 -2.05 -15.53 3.15
CA GLY A 93 -0.89 -15.92 3.95
C GLY A 93 0.40 -15.94 3.14
N TYR A 94 0.38 -16.50 1.93
CA TYR A 94 1.53 -16.53 1.02
C TYR A 94 1.94 -15.13 0.57
N MET A 95 0.99 -14.27 0.25
CA MET A 95 1.26 -12.88 -0.10
C MET A 95 2.03 -12.15 1.02
N TYR A 96 1.56 -12.25 2.27
CA TYR A 96 2.24 -11.61 3.40
C TYR A 96 3.59 -12.24 3.74
N ARG A 97 3.73 -13.56 3.55
CA ARG A 97 5.02 -14.23 3.68
C ARG A 97 6.01 -13.73 2.63
N TRP A 98 5.58 -13.62 1.37
CA TRP A 98 6.39 -13.07 0.29
C TRP A 98 6.75 -11.60 0.53
N PHE A 99 5.83 -10.78 1.03
CA PHE A 99 6.15 -9.41 1.43
C PHE A 99 7.23 -9.35 2.51
N HIS A 100 7.20 -10.28 3.47
CA HIS A 100 8.22 -10.34 4.51
C HIS A 100 9.56 -10.84 3.97
N ASP A 101 9.57 -11.91 3.17
CA ASP A 101 10.81 -12.60 2.80
C ASP A 101 11.54 -11.89 1.64
N GLU A 102 10.80 -11.47 0.62
CA GLU A 102 11.35 -10.88 -0.62
C GLU A 102 11.00 -9.37 -0.72
N GLY A 103 9.72 -9.04 -0.55
CA GLY A 103 9.21 -7.68 -0.71
C GLY A 103 9.21 -7.19 -2.17
N PHE A 104 8.67 -6.00 -2.38
CA PHE A 104 8.77 -5.30 -3.66
C PHE A 104 10.07 -4.49 -3.70
N GLN A 105 10.71 -4.42 -4.88
CA GLN A 105 11.94 -3.66 -5.13
C GLN A 105 11.72 -2.57 -6.16
N VAL A 106 10.62 -1.82 -6.02
CA VAL A 106 10.30 -0.74 -6.95
C VAL A 106 11.15 0.49 -6.65
N ASP A 107 11.70 1.09 -7.71
CA ASP A 107 12.36 2.39 -7.64
C ASP A 107 11.31 3.53 -7.68
N ILE A 108 10.89 3.95 -6.48
CA ILE A 108 9.91 5.03 -6.31
C ILE A 108 10.49 6.36 -6.82
N GLY A 109 11.82 6.55 -6.76
CA GLY A 109 12.49 7.76 -7.23
C GLY A 109 12.36 7.93 -8.74
N GLU A 110 12.60 6.87 -9.50
CA GLU A 110 12.39 6.84 -10.96
C GLU A 110 10.92 7.04 -11.33
N LEU A 111 9.98 6.41 -10.62
CA LEU A 111 8.55 6.61 -10.86
C LEU A 111 8.12 8.06 -10.59
N ARG A 112 8.65 8.70 -9.54
CA ARG A 112 8.34 10.09 -9.21
C ARG A 112 8.93 11.08 -10.21
N LYS A 113 10.04 10.74 -10.88
CA LYS A 113 10.55 11.56 -12.00
C LYS A 113 9.59 11.55 -13.20
N LYS A 114 8.97 10.39 -13.48
CA LYS A 114 8.00 10.25 -14.58
C LYS A 114 6.65 10.88 -14.24
N HIS A 115 6.17 10.63 -13.02
CA HIS A 115 4.94 11.19 -12.48
C HIS A 115 5.25 11.98 -11.21
N PRO A 116 5.56 13.30 -11.31
CA PRO A 116 5.81 14.14 -10.15
C PRO A 116 4.63 14.21 -9.16
N GLY A 117 3.42 13.88 -9.62
CA GLY A 117 2.22 13.78 -8.78
C GLY A 117 2.00 12.41 -8.14
N LEU A 118 3.00 11.50 -8.19
CA LEU A 118 2.96 10.20 -7.54
C LEU A 118 2.78 10.38 -6.04
N LYS A 119 1.68 9.83 -5.51
CA LYS A 119 1.27 10.08 -4.12
C LYS A 119 2.03 9.17 -3.18
N ASP A 120 2.57 9.77 -2.13
CA ASP A 120 2.91 9.00 -0.93
C ASP A 120 1.63 8.66 -0.14
N PHE A 121 1.76 7.89 0.95
CA PHE A 121 0.60 7.50 1.74
C PHE A 121 -0.12 8.69 2.38
N GLY A 122 0.61 9.74 2.76
CA GLY A 122 0.07 10.96 3.34
C GLY A 122 -0.72 11.77 2.32
N ASP A 123 -0.16 11.98 1.13
CA ASP A 123 -0.81 12.64 0.00
C ASP A 123 -2.13 11.95 -0.37
N TRP A 124 -2.10 10.61 -0.45
CA TRP A 124 -3.30 9.82 -0.72
C TRP A 124 -4.36 9.97 0.37
N LEU A 125 -3.94 9.98 1.65
CA LEU A 125 -4.86 10.18 2.78
C LEU A 125 -5.59 11.53 2.69
N GLU A 126 -4.88 12.61 2.37
CA GLU A 126 -5.47 13.95 2.33
C GLU A 126 -6.35 14.16 1.10
N GLN A 127 -5.93 13.68 -0.07
CA GLN A 127 -6.58 14.01 -1.33
C GLN A 127 -7.74 13.07 -1.67
N GLU A 128 -7.58 11.77 -1.39
CA GLU A 128 -8.46 10.75 -1.95
C GLU A 128 -9.22 9.97 -0.88
N SER A 129 -8.66 9.83 0.31
CA SER A 129 -9.17 8.92 1.31
C SER A 129 -10.46 9.36 2.00
N ASP A 130 -11.33 8.40 2.24
CA ASP A 130 -12.56 8.58 3.04
C ASP A 130 -12.28 8.71 4.56
N PHE A 131 -11.02 8.55 4.99
CA PHE A 131 -10.66 8.73 6.40
C PHE A 131 -10.53 10.21 6.81
N VAL A 132 -10.23 11.11 5.87
CA VAL A 132 -10.09 12.56 6.10
C VAL A 132 -11.38 13.30 5.72
N LYS A 133 -12.12 12.82 4.72
CA LYS A 133 -13.41 13.39 4.32
C LYS A 133 -14.47 13.11 5.40
N ARG A 134 -14.74 14.10 6.25
CA ARG A 134 -15.90 14.15 7.16
C ARG A 134 -16.67 15.45 6.97
#